data_AF-A0AAV9ITU3-F1
#
_entry.id   AF-A0AAV9ITU3-F1
#
_cell.length_a   1.000
_cell.length_b   1.000
_cell.length_c   1.000
_cell.angle_alpha   90.00
_cell.angle_beta   90.00
_cell.angle_gamma   90.00
#
_symmetry.space_group_name_H-M   'P 1'
#
loop_
_entity.id
_entity.type
_entity.pdbx_description
1 polymer ?
#
loop_
_entity_poly.entity_id
_entity_poly.type
_entity_poly.pdbx_seq_one_letter_code
_entity_poly.pdbx_strand_id
1 'polypeptide(L)'
;MDLSAFPRVYPPSEDSHLLVDAVVSECLPATAEAPALLTAIEVGVGSGYVIEQVALHWERAMLTTSLYVLGTDINPEAVARARHLLFRCRSVITDFILTDTVSGIRYEAADWIWMNPPYVCTSAAECREAQARRDIAAAWAGGEHGTQIIQRWLCALGKGDRGDDERRQSSPSVLLVAPESCRPPSTQHIVLRRRAGDERLWVLRL
;
A
#
# COMPACT_ATOMS: atom_id res chain seq x y z
N MET A 1 -15.96 1.19 10.85
CA MET A 1 -16.20 0.41 9.62
C MET A 1 -16.79 -0.93 10.03
N ASP A 2 -17.88 -1.39 9.38
CA ASP A 2 -18.44 -2.73 9.60
C ASP A 2 -17.80 -3.73 8.62
N LEU A 3 -17.20 -4.80 9.15
CA LEU A 3 -16.58 -5.89 8.41
C LEU A 3 -17.25 -7.24 8.67
N SER A 4 -18.45 -7.27 9.25
CA SER A 4 -19.18 -8.50 9.57
C SER A 4 -19.41 -9.40 8.34
N ALA A 5 -19.66 -8.80 7.18
CA ALA A 5 -19.78 -9.50 5.89
C ALA A 5 -18.43 -9.92 5.27
N PHE A 6 -17.31 -9.48 5.87
CA PHE A 6 -15.95 -9.68 5.38
C PHE A 6 -14.98 -10.10 6.52
N PRO A 7 -15.27 -11.21 7.24
CA PRO A 7 -14.53 -11.62 8.43
C PRO A 7 -13.06 -11.99 8.18
N ARG A 8 -12.66 -12.22 6.92
CA ARG A 8 -11.27 -12.52 6.54
C ARG A 8 -10.51 -11.29 6.05
N VAL A 9 -11.02 -10.08 6.27
CA VAL A 9 -10.37 -8.84 5.87
C VAL A 9 -9.78 -8.14 7.09
N TYR A 10 -8.55 -7.66 6.95
CA TYR A 10 -7.86 -6.93 8.01
C TYR A 10 -8.58 -5.61 8.34
N PRO A 11 -8.95 -5.38 9.61
CA PRO A 11 -9.53 -4.13 10.04
C PRO A 11 -8.46 -3.02 10.01
N PRO A 12 -8.81 -1.79 9.58
CA PRO A 12 -7.89 -0.66 9.65
C PRO A 12 -7.30 -0.49 11.05
N SER A 13 -5.99 -0.30 11.11
CA SER A 13 -5.26 -0.09 12.36
C SER A 13 -4.31 1.11 12.22
N GLU A 14 -3.43 1.31 13.20
CA GLU A 14 -2.53 2.46 13.25
C GLU A 14 -1.59 2.55 12.03
N ASP A 15 -1.20 1.41 11.48
CA ASP A 15 -0.44 1.28 10.23
C ASP A 15 -1.20 1.84 9.02
N SER A 16 -2.50 1.57 8.95
CA SER A 16 -3.42 2.02 7.91
C SER A 16 -3.62 3.54 8.01
N HIS A 17 -3.78 4.06 9.23
CA HIS A 17 -3.87 5.50 9.47
C HIS A 17 -2.58 6.22 9.10
N LEU A 18 -1.44 5.63 9.48
CA LEU A 18 -0.12 6.17 9.15
C LEU A 18 0.10 6.22 7.64
N LEU A 19 -0.33 5.20 6.89
CA LEU A 19 -0.23 5.21 5.44
C LEU A 19 -1.11 6.28 4.81
N VAL A 20 -2.35 6.47 5.28
CA VAL A 20 -3.22 7.56 4.83
C VAL A 20 -2.53 8.90 4.98
N ASP A 21 -1.96 9.19 6.16
CA ASP A 21 -1.30 10.47 6.42
C ASP A 21 -0.12 10.71 5.48
N ALA A 22 0.66 9.66 5.18
CA ALA A 22 1.79 9.76 4.26
C ALA A 22 1.36 9.94 2.79
N VAL A 23 0.34 9.19 2.35
CA VAL A 23 -0.23 9.35 1.00
C VAL A 23 -0.77 10.76 0.85
N VAL A 24 -1.51 11.26 1.85
CA VAL A 24 -2.06 12.60 1.84
C VAL A 24 -0.95 13.66 1.81
N SER A 25 0.09 13.53 2.64
CA SER A 25 1.17 14.52 2.69
C SER A 25 2.02 14.58 1.42
N GLU A 26 2.16 13.47 0.71
CA GLU A 26 3.02 13.37 -0.48
C GLU A 26 2.25 13.57 -1.78
N CYS A 27 1.05 12.98 -1.90
CA CYS A 27 0.29 12.95 -3.15
C CYS A 27 -0.54 14.22 -3.38
N LEU A 28 -1.14 14.82 -2.33
CA LEU A 28 -1.94 16.05 -2.51
C LEU A 28 -1.10 17.22 -3.03
N PRO A 29 0.07 17.55 -2.44
CA PRO A 29 0.90 18.65 -2.97
C PRO A 29 1.37 18.41 -4.40
N ALA A 30 1.56 17.14 -4.81
CA ALA A 30 1.94 16.80 -6.16
C ALA A 30 0.88 17.19 -7.20
N THR A 31 -0.38 17.37 -6.80
CA THR A 31 -1.47 17.75 -7.72
C THR A 31 -1.33 19.16 -8.30
N ALA A 32 -0.59 20.06 -7.63
CA ALA A 32 -0.43 21.45 -8.07
C ALA A 32 0.28 21.57 -9.42
N GLU A 33 1.21 20.65 -9.70
CA GLU A 33 2.02 20.60 -10.93
C GLU A 33 1.70 19.34 -11.78
N ALA A 34 0.65 18.59 -11.39
CA ALA A 34 0.31 17.32 -12.02
C ALA A 34 -0.47 17.50 -13.33
N PRO A 35 -0.43 16.50 -14.22
CA PRO A 35 -1.43 16.36 -15.28
C PRO A 35 -2.85 16.27 -14.71
N ALA A 36 -3.86 16.44 -15.55
CA ALA A 36 -5.27 16.37 -15.16
C ALA A 36 -5.69 15.02 -14.53
N LEU A 37 -4.86 13.97 -14.69
CA LEU A 37 -5.04 12.65 -14.11
C LEU A 37 -3.74 12.18 -13.48
N LEU A 38 -3.79 11.86 -12.19
CA LEU A 38 -2.77 11.07 -11.50
C LEU A 38 -3.23 9.62 -11.39
N THR A 39 -2.26 8.72 -11.47
CA THR A 39 -2.45 7.28 -11.40
C THR A 39 -1.68 6.70 -10.23
N ALA A 40 -2.33 5.81 -9.48
CA ALA A 40 -1.72 5.13 -8.36
C ALA A 40 -2.07 3.65 -8.31
N ILE A 41 -1.23 2.87 -7.62
CA ILE A 41 -1.51 1.48 -7.28
C ILE A 41 -1.44 1.32 -5.77
N GLU A 42 -2.50 0.77 -5.17
CA GLU A 42 -2.45 0.27 -3.80
C GLU A 42 -2.16 -1.23 -3.82
N VAL A 43 -1.05 -1.64 -3.18
CA VAL A 43 -0.72 -3.06 -3.03
C VAL A 43 -1.14 -3.55 -1.64
N GLY A 44 -2.02 -4.55 -1.61
CA GLY A 44 -2.63 -5.05 -0.39
C GLY A 44 -3.77 -4.16 0.09
N VAL A 45 -4.79 -3.98 -0.76
CA VAL A 45 -5.89 -3.02 -0.52
C VAL A 45 -6.71 -3.30 0.74
N GLY A 46 -6.71 -4.54 1.22
CA GLY A 46 -7.38 -4.94 2.46
C GLY A 46 -8.85 -4.51 2.49
N SER A 47 -9.22 -3.69 3.47
CA SER A 47 -10.58 -3.19 3.64
C SER A 47 -10.99 -2.09 2.65
N GLY A 48 -10.05 -1.55 1.86
CA GLY A 48 -10.24 -0.38 1.01
C GLY A 48 -10.20 0.95 1.78
N TYR A 49 -9.87 0.91 3.07
CA TYR A 49 -9.88 2.09 3.94
C TYR A 49 -8.93 3.19 3.48
N VAL A 50 -7.72 2.85 3.04
CA VAL A 50 -6.72 3.87 2.65
C VAL A 50 -7.23 4.68 1.46
N ILE A 51 -7.68 4.03 0.38
CA ILE A 51 -8.32 4.71 -0.76
C ILE A 51 -9.54 5.52 -0.32
N GLU A 52 -10.41 5.00 0.54
CA GLU A 52 -11.59 5.74 1.01
C GLU A 52 -11.19 7.05 1.69
N GLN A 53 -10.21 7.01 2.61
CA GLN A 53 -9.75 8.22 3.29
C GLN A 53 -9.06 9.18 2.31
N VAL A 54 -8.18 8.68 1.44
CA VAL A 54 -7.53 9.50 0.40
C VAL A 54 -8.59 10.19 -0.47
N ALA A 55 -9.66 9.49 -0.84
CA ALA A 55 -10.75 10.03 -1.63
C ALA A 55 -11.54 11.13 -0.91
N LEU A 56 -11.73 11.01 0.40
CA LEU A 56 -12.33 12.08 1.23
C LEU A 56 -11.42 13.30 1.30
N HIS A 57 -10.10 13.11 1.40
CA HIS A 57 -9.14 14.23 1.35
C HIS A 57 -9.12 14.90 -0.03
N TRP A 58 -9.19 14.12 -1.10
CA TRP A 58 -9.27 14.63 -2.48
C TRP A 58 -10.51 15.50 -2.70
N GLU A 59 -11.67 15.03 -2.22
CA GLU A 59 -12.93 15.77 -2.28
C GLU A 59 -12.86 17.09 -1.49
N ARG A 60 -12.36 17.04 -0.25
CA ARG A 60 -12.23 18.22 0.62
C ARG A 60 -11.28 19.28 0.08
N ALA A 61 -10.21 18.85 -0.58
CA ALA A 61 -9.24 19.75 -1.20
C ALA A 61 -9.77 20.40 -2.50
N MET A 62 -10.93 19.97 -3.01
CA MET A 62 -11.56 20.49 -4.23
C MET A 62 -10.60 20.48 -5.42
N LEU A 63 -9.80 19.43 -5.55
CA LEU A 63 -8.79 19.31 -6.58
C LEU A 63 -9.42 19.16 -7.96
N THR A 64 -8.83 19.82 -8.95
CA THR A 64 -9.18 19.66 -10.37
C THR A 64 -8.53 18.41 -10.98
N THR A 65 -7.40 17.98 -10.43
CA THR A 65 -6.71 16.76 -10.82
C THR A 65 -7.49 15.53 -10.36
N SER A 66 -7.87 14.68 -11.32
CA SER A 66 -8.49 13.39 -11.03
C SER A 66 -7.44 12.41 -10.51
N LEU A 67 -7.86 11.50 -9.63
CA LEU A 67 -7.03 10.38 -9.18
C LEU A 67 -7.67 9.07 -9.63
N TYR A 68 -6.90 8.24 -10.32
CA TYR A 68 -7.22 6.84 -10.60
C TYR A 68 -6.36 5.94 -9.71
N VAL A 69 -6.99 5.06 -8.93
CA VAL A 69 -6.29 4.09 -8.09
C VAL A 69 -6.66 2.67 -8.51
N LEU A 70 -5.64 1.88 -8.86
CA LEU A 70 -5.76 0.45 -9.03
C LEU A 70 -5.42 -0.26 -7.71
N GLY A 71 -6.41 -0.82 -7.05
CA GLY A 71 -6.20 -1.65 -5.86
C GLY A 71 -5.87 -3.10 -6.23
N THR A 72 -4.86 -3.67 -5.58
CA THR A 72 -4.50 -5.09 -5.73
C THR A 72 -4.54 -5.79 -4.39
N ASP A 73 -4.98 -7.04 -4.38
CA ASP A 73 -4.86 -7.88 -3.19
C ASP A 73 -4.82 -9.35 -3.60
N ILE A 74 -4.14 -10.15 -2.77
CA ILE A 74 -4.14 -11.60 -2.93
C ILE A 74 -5.42 -12.20 -2.34
N ASN A 75 -6.05 -11.57 -1.35
CA ASN A 75 -7.25 -12.05 -0.70
C ASN A 75 -8.51 -11.65 -1.53
N PRO A 76 -9.30 -12.62 -2.04
CA PRO A 76 -10.50 -12.31 -2.82
C PRO A 76 -11.57 -11.55 -2.04
N GLU A 77 -11.63 -11.74 -0.72
CA GLU A 77 -12.57 -11.05 0.16
C GLU A 77 -12.18 -9.59 0.39
N ALA A 78 -10.87 -9.29 0.42
CA ALA A 78 -10.36 -7.91 0.47
C ALA A 78 -10.71 -7.15 -0.82
N VAL A 79 -10.48 -7.75 -1.99
CA VAL A 79 -10.90 -7.17 -3.28
C VAL A 79 -12.42 -6.92 -3.32
N ALA A 80 -13.22 -7.91 -2.87
CA ALA A 80 -14.67 -7.76 -2.81
C ALA A 80 -15.10 -6.64 -1.84
N ARG A 81 -14.45 -6.55 -0.67
CA ARG A 81 -14.71 -5.54 0.34
C ARG A 81 -14.41 -4.13 -0.16
N ALA A 82 -13.23 -3.94 -0.76
CA ALA A 82 -12.81 -2.64 -1.28
C ALA A 82 -13.70 -2.19 -2.44
N ARG A 83 -14.04 -3.10 -3.37
CA ARG A 83 -15.05 -2.84 -4.42
C ARG A 83 -16.38 -2.40 -3.84
N HIS A 84 -16.89 -3.12 -2.83
CA HIS A 84 -18.15 -2.77 -2.18
C HIS A 84 -18.10 -1.40 -1.50
N LEU A 85 -16.99 -1.06 -0.83
CA LEU A 85 -16.79 0.24 -0.19
C LEU A 85 -16.83 1.39 -1.19
N LEU A 86 -16.07 1.22 -2.29
CA LEU A 86 -15.71 2.32 -3.18
C LEU A 86 -16.60 2.40 -4.42
N PHE A 87 -17.56 1.49 -4.58
CA PHE A 87 -18.50 1.45 -5.70
C PHE A 87 -19.25 2.78 -5.93
N ARG A 88 -19.49 3.56 -4.87
CA ARG A 88 -20.17 4.88 -4.95
C ARG A 88 -19.22 6.05 -4.73
N CYS A 89 -17.93 5.81 -4.55
CA CYS A 89 -16.95 6.88 -4.45
C CYS A 89 -16.85 7.60 -5.79
N ARG A 90 -16.95 8.94 -5.78
CA ARG A 90 -16.92 9.77 -6.98
C ARG A 90 -15.70 10.69 -7.06
N SER A 91 -15.03 10.93 -5.94
CA SER A 91 -13.85 11.80 -5.88
C SER A 91 -12.59 11.11 -6.40
N VAL A 92 -12.58 9.78 -6.45
CA VAL A 92 -11.48 8.96 -6.96
C VAL A 92 -12.06 7.85 -7.84
N ILE A 93 -11.44 7.60 -8.98
CA ILE A 93 -11.77 6.49 -9.87
C ILE A 93 -11.02 5.26 -9.37
N THR A 94 -11.72 4.15 -9.18
CA THR A 94 -11.13 2.95 -8.59
C THR A 94 -11.42 1.71 -9.42
N ASP A 95 -10.39 0.89 -9.60
CA ASP A 95 -10.49 -0.47 -10.12
C ASP A 95 -9.73 -1.40 -9.19
N PHE A 96 -10.09 -2.69 -9.21
CA PHE A 96 -9.46 -3.67 -8.33
C PHE A 96 -9.12 -4.94 -9.08
N ILE A 97 -7.96 -5.54 -8.79
CA ILE A 97 -7.51 -6.80 -9.39
C ILE A 97 -7.11 -7.77 -8.27
N LEU A 98 -7.62 -8.99 -8.38
CA LEU A 98 -7.18 -10.11 -7.56
C LEU A 98 -5.87 -10.65 -8.13
N THR A 99 -4.74 -10.33 -7.51
CA THR A 99 -3.41 -10.74 -7.99
C THR A 99 -2.41 -10.79 -6.83
N ASP A 100 -1.25 -11.39 -7.07
CA ASP A 100 -0.12 -11.33 -6.12
C ASP A 100 0.72 -10.10 -6.45
N THR A 101 0.79 -9.16 -5.51
CA THR A 101 1.49 -7.88 -5.64
C THR A 101 1.03 -7.13 -6.91
N VAL A 102 1.89 -7.02 -7.93
CA VAL A 102 1.63 -6.34 -9.21
C VAL A 102 1.71 -7.31 -10.40
N SER A 103 1.57 -8.61 -10.16
CA SER A 103 1.68 -9.61 -11.23
C SER A 103 0.64 -9.36 -12.33
N GLY A 104 1.12 -9.29 -13.58
CA GLY A 104 0.31 -8.98 -14.76
C GLY A 104 -0.03 -7.50 -14.95
N ILE A 105 0.49 -6.60 -14.11
CA ILE A 105 0.24 -5.16 -14.15
C ILE A 105 1.50 -4.44 -14.61
N ARG A 106 1.36 -3.50 -15.54
CA ARG A 106 2.43 -2.57 -15.95
C ARG A 106 2.53 -1.44 -14.92
N TYR A 107 3.11 -1.74 -13.76
CA TYR A 107 3.16 -0.82 -12.62
C TYR A 107 4.03 0.41 -12.89
N GLU A 108 4.96 0.33 -13.83
CA GLU A 108 5.89 1.41 -14.20
C GLU A 108 5.16 2.62 -14.80
N ALA A 109 3.92 2.45 -15.26
CA ALA A 109 3.08 3.51 -15.78
C ALA A 109 2.34 4.32 -14.70
N ALA A 110 2.40 3.87 -13.44
CA ALA A 110 1.79 4.61 -12.32
C ALA A 110 2.68 5.78 -11.89
N ASP A 111 2.06 6.84 -11.37
CA ASP A 111 2.78 7.95 -10.73
C ASP A 111 3.19 7.56 -9.30
N TRP A 112 2.30 6.85 -8.60
CA TRP A 112 2.46 6.44 -7.21
C TRP A 112 2.18 4.95 -7.01
N ILE A 113 2.91 4.34 -6.09
CA ILE A 113 2.53 3.07 -5.48
C ILE A 113 2.54 3.27 -3.98
N TRP A 114 1.51 2.82 -3.28
CA TRP A 114 1.55 2.76 -1.82
C TRP A 114 1.15 1.38 -1.32
N MET A 115 1.73 0.99 -0.19
CA MET A 115 1.53 -0.35 0.33
C MET A 115 1.73 -0.42 1.84
N ASN A 116 0.86 -1.19 2.48
CA ASN A 116 0.99 -1.64 3.86
C ASN A 116 1.15 -3.17 3.87
N PRO A 117 2.39 -3.67 3.69
CA PRO A 117 2.63 -5.11 3.56
C PRO A 117 2.45 -5.85 4.90
N PRO A 118 2.27 -7.18 4.88
CA PRO A 118 2.39 -8.00 6.07
C PRO A 118 3.83 -7.96 6.60
N TYR A 119 4.00 -7.45 7.82
CA TYR A 119 5.31 -7.27 8.44
C TYR A 119 5.45 -7.90 9.83
N VAL A 120 4.45 -8.64 10.31
CA VAL A 120 4.52 -9.34 11.60
C VAL A 120 5.47 -10.53 11.49
N CYS A 121 6.42 -10.61 12.42
CA CYS A 121 7.37 -11.72 12.47
C CYS A 121 6.64 -13.05 12.71
N THR A 122 6.82 -13.99 11.78
CA THR A 122 6.22 -15.33 11.80
C THR A 122 7.25 -16.34 11.31
N SER A 123 6.98 -17.63 11.43
CA SER A 123 7.85 -18.62 10.78
C SER A 123 7.73 -18.52 9.25
N ALA A 124 8.79 -18.86 8.52
CA ALA A 124 8.72 -18.92 7.05
C ALA A 124 7.63 -19.89 6.55
N ALA A 125 7.36 -20.97 7.31
CA ALA A 125 6.30 -21.92 6.98
C ALA A 125 4.91 -21.30 7.15
N GLU A 126 4.66 -20.61 8.26
CA GLU A 126 3.41 -19.91 8.53
C GLU A 126 3.14 -18.81 7.50
N CYS A 127 4.15 -18.02 7.16
CA CYS A 127 4.04 -16.99 6.12
C CYS A 127 3.66 -17.61 4.76
N ARG A 128 4.36 -18.69 4.34
CA ARG A 128 4.00 -19.40 3.09
C ARG A 128 2.59 -19.95 3.12
N GLU A 129 2.17 -20.51 4.25
CA GLU A 129 0.83 -21.06 4.40
C GLU A 129 -0.24 -19.95 4.34
N ALA A 130 -0.02 -18.84 5.04
CA ALA A 130 -0.90 -17.67 4.99
C ALA A 130 -1.05 -17.12 3.56
N GLN A 131 0.06 -16.97 2.83
CA GLN A 131 0.05 -16.52 1.44
C GLN A 131 -0.65 -17.53 0.51
N ALA A 132 -0.50 -18.84 0.76
CA ALA A 132 -1.18 -19.88 -0.01
C ALA A 132 -2.69 -19.95 0.27
N ARG A 133 -3.10 -19.76 1.53
CA ARG A 133 -4.51 -19.72 1.94
C ARG A 133 -5.23 -18.46 1.46
N ARG A 134 -4.50 -17.35 1.30
CA ARG A 134 -5.03 -16.05 0.82
C ARG A 134 -6.18 -15.55 1.71
N ASP A 135 -6.08 -15.84 3.00
CA ASP A 135 -7.05 -15.45 4.03
C ASP A 135 -6.53 -14.25 4.84
N ILE A 136 -7.14 -13.97 5.98
CA ILE A 136 -6.76 -12.83 6.82
C ILE A 136 -5.30 -12.88 7.29
N ALA A 137 -4.72 -14.07 7.44
CA ALA A 137 -3.32 -14.20 7.89
C ALA A 137 -2.34 -13.63 6.87
N ALA A 138 -2.71 -13.59 5.59
CA ALA A 138 -1.90 -12.98 4.53
C ALA A 138 -1.72 -11.46 4.73
N ALA A 139 -2.55 -10.82 5.56
CA ALA A 139 -2.47 -9.39 5.87
C ALA A 139 -1.41 -9.04 6.92
N TRP A 140 -0.94 -10.00 7.73
CA TRP A 140 0.07 -9.73 8.76
C TRP A 140 1.33 -10.61 8.67
N ALA A 141 1.23 -11.86 8.20
CA ALA A 141 2.34 -12.82 8.26
C ALA A 141 3.50 -12.45 7.32
N GLY A 142 4.51 -11.76 7.85
CA GLY A 142 5.66 -11.22 7.12
C GLY A 142 6.88 -12.15 7.02
N GLY A 143 6.79 -13.36 7.56
CA GLY A 143 7.89 -14.33 7.62
C GLY A 143 8.96 -13.96 8.64
N GLU A 144 10.15 -14.56 8.49
CA GLU A 144 11.26 -14.34 9.42
C GLU A 144 11.62 -12.86 9.45
N HIS A 145 11.77 -12.33 10.67
CA HIS A 145 12.03 -10.91 10.94
C HIS A 145 10.95 -9.94 10.43
N GLY A 146 9.83 -10.45 9.88
CA GLY A 146 8.75 -9.62 9.33
C GLY A 146 9.08 -8.96 7.99
N THR A 147 10.12 -9.42 7.28
CA THR A 147 10.64 -8.69 6.10
C THR A 147 10.51 -9.47 4.79
N GLN A 148 10.15 -10.75 4.82
CA GLN A 148 10.17 -11.61 3.62
C GLN A 148 9.20 -11.10 2.55
N ILE A 149 7.99 -10.68 2.94
CA ILE A 149 7.00 -10.17 1.99
C ILE A 149 7.39 -8.78 1.47
N ILE A 150 7.91 -7.91 2.34
CA ILE A 150 8.45 -6.60 1.96
C ILE A 150 9.52 -6.77 0.87
N GLN A 151 10.52 -7.63 1.12
CA GLN A 151 11.60 -7.88 0.18
C GLN A 151 11.09 -8.48 -1.13
N ARG A 152 10.10 -9.37 -1.09
CA ARG A 152 9.45 -9.92 -2.28
C ARG A 152 8.79 -8.82 -3.11
N TRP A 153 8.02 -7.94 -2.47
CA TRP A 153 7.30 -6.85 -3.15
C TRP A 153 8.28 -5.84 -3.74
N LEU A 154 9.33 -5.46 -3.00
CA LEU A 154 10.38 -4.58 -3.52
C LEU A 154 11.11 -5.21 -4.71
N CYS A 155 11.45 -6.51 -4.65
CA CYS A 155 12.01 -7.22 -5.80
C CYS A 155 11.07 -7.20 -7.02
N ALA A 156 9.77 -7.43 -6.81
CA ALA A 156 8.76 -7.39 -7.87
C ALA A 156 8.64 -6.00 -8.53
N LEU A 157 8.94 -4.94 -7.78
CA LEU A 157 8.96 -3.56 -8.28
C LEU A 157 10.32 -3.13 -8.85
N GLY A 158 11.31 -4.04 -8.89
CA GLY A 158 12.67 -3.72 -9.32
C GLY A 158 13.46 -2.84 -8.35
N LYS A 159 13.04 -2.78 -7.08
CA LYS A 159 13.60 -1.98 -5.97
C LYS A 159 14.32 -2.85 -4.92
N GLY A 160 14.78 -4.05 -5.29
CA GLY A 160 15.52 -4.96 -4.41
C GLY A 160 16.99 -4.53 -4.20
N ASP A 161 17.70 -5.23 -3.31
CA ASP A 161 19.06 -4.91 -2.81
C ASP A 161 20.21 -5.03 -3.86
N ARG A 162 19.90 -4.94 -5.16
CA ARG A 162 20.90 -4.97 -6.24
C ARG A 162 21.23 -3.55 -6.67
N GLY A 163 22.43 -3.11 -6.28
CA GLY A 163 23.20 -1.96 -6.75
C GLY A 163 22.49 -1.04 -7.76
N ASP A 164 22.02 0.09 -7.26
CA ASP A 164 21.59 1.23 -8.05
C ASP A 164 22.78 1.82 -8.82
N ASP A 165 22.91 1.48 -10.09
CA ASP A 165 23.30 2.47 -11.07
C ASP A 165 22.41 2.31 -12.31
N GLU A 166 21.89 3.45 -12.78
CA GLU A 166 21.19 3.69 -14.06
C GLU A 166 19.66 3.57 -14.21
N ARG A 167 18.84 3.13 -13.24
CA ARG A 167 17.35 3.23 -13.38
C ARG A 167 16.71 4.44 -12.69
N ARG A 168 17.42 5.57 -12.71
CA ARG A 168 17.00 6.77 -11.98
C ARG A 168 15.94 7.64 -12.64
N GLN A 169 15.40 7.30 -13.80
CA GLN A 169 14.42 8.17 -14.46
C GLN A 169 13.23 7.38 -15.00
N SER A 170 12.07 7.68 -14.41
CA SER A 170 10.69 7.26 -14.71
C SER A 170 10.27 5.84 -14.31
N SER A 171 9.92 5.67 -13.02
CA SER A 171 9.09 4.59 -12.44
C SER A 171 8.60 5.06 -11.06
N PRO A 172 7.42 4.60 -10.57
CA PRO A 172 6.60 5.33 -9.60
C PRO A 172 7.31 5.69 -8.29
N SER A 173 6.86 6.79 -7.67
CA SER A 173 7.19 7.06 -6.26
C SER A 173 6.51 6.01 -5.39
N VAL A 174 7.28 5.31 -4.55
CA VAL A 174 6.73 4.23 -3.71
C VAL A 174 6.65 4.68 -2.26
N LEU A 175 5.47 4.56 -1.63
CA LEU A 175 5.25 4.73 -0.20
C LEU A 175 5.03 3.37 0.46
N LEU A 176 5.90 3.04 1.42
CA LEU A 176 5.93 1.72 2.06
C LEU A 176 5.82 1.87 3.57
N VAL A 177 4.79 1.28 4.19
CA VAL A 177 4.80 1.07 5.64
C VAL A 177 5.80 -0.02 5.98
N ALA A 178 6.67 0.24 6.96
CA ALA A 178 7.65 -0.73 7.41
C ALA A 178 7.89 -0.63 8.93
N PRO A 179 8.19 -1.76 9.60
CA PRO A 179 8.60 -1.77 11.00
C PRO A 179 9.99 -1.16 11.17
N GLU A 180 10.35 -0.77 12.39
CA GLU A 180 11.68 -0.23 12.71
C GLU A 180 12.84 -1.15 12.35
N SER A 181 12.63 -2.47 12.29
CA SER A 181 13.63 -3.44 11.81
C SER A 181 14.02 -3.24 10.34
N CYS A 182 13.16 -2.61 9.54
CA CYS A 182 13.40 -2.29 8.13
C CYS A 182 13.94 -0.86 7.93
N ARG A 183 14.41 -0.20 9.00
CA ARG A 183 14.87 1.19 8.92
C ARG A 183 15.99 1.34 7.88
N PRO A 184 15.86 2.26 6.92
CA PRO A 184 16.92 2.52 5.95
C PRO A 184 18.14 3.19 6.61
N PRO A 185 19.35 3.05 6.04
CA PRO A 185 20.56 3.69 6.56
C PRO A 185 20.45 5.22 6.59
N SER A 186 19.75 5.79 5.60
CA SER A 186 19.54 7.24 5.46
C SER A 186 18.12 7.63 5.87
N THR A 187 18.00 8.76 6.58
CA THR A 187 16.69 9.29 6.96
C THR A 187 15.97 10.05 5.85
N GLN A 188 16.64 10.32 4.73
CA GLN A 188 16.06 11.06 3.60
C GLN A 188 14.86 10.34 2.97
N HIS A 189 14.75 9.03 3.18
CA HIS A 189 13.65 8.21 2.69
C HIS A 189 12.45 8.18 3.63
N ILE A 190 12.48 8.82 4.80
CA ILE A 190 11.40 8.71 5.78
C ILE A 190 10.43 9.86 5.61
N VAL A 191 9.18 9.53 5.27
CA VAL A 191 8.08 10.50 5.17
C VAL A 191 7.49 10.75 6.55
N LEU A 192 7.08 9.68 7.24
CA LEU A 192 6.45 9.74 8.56
C LEU A 192 6.97 8.63 9.47
N ARG A 193 6.84 8.88 10.78
CA ARG A 193 7.09 7.90 11.85
C ARG A 193 5.99 7.98 12.89
N ARG A 194 5.57 6.83 13.41
CA ARG A 194 4.59 6.76 14.48
C ARG A 194 4.87 5.60 15.42
N ARG A 195 4.51 5.78 16.69
CA ARG A 195 4.50 4.69 17.66
C ARG A 195 3.11 4.07 17.69
N ALA A 196 3.02 2.76 17.48
CA ALA A 196 1.80 1.97 17.52
C ALA A 196 1.95 0.91 18.62
N GLY A 197 1.45 1.21 19.82
CA GLY A 197 1.70 0.39 21.01
C GLY A 197 3.20 0.30 21.35
N ASP A 198 3.73 -0.92 21.33
CA ASP A 198 5.15 -1.21 21.59
C ASP A 198 6.02 -1.14 20.32
N GLU A 199 5.41 -1.02 19.15
CA GLU A 199 6.10 -0.96 17.88
C GLU A 199 6.30 0.48 17.39
N ARG A 200 7.33 0.67 16.56
CA ARG A 200 7.53 1.90 15.78
C ARG A 200 7.41 1.58 14.30
N LEU A 201 6.50 2.29 13.66
CA LEU A 201 6.21 2.19 12.24
C LEU A 201 6.73 3.43 11.51
N TRP A 202 7.18 3.20 10.28
CA TRP A 202 7.75 4.21 9.40
C TRP A 202 7.02 4.13 8.07
N VAL A 203 6.85 5.26 7.40
CA VAL A 203 6.53 5.28 5.96
C VAL A 203 7.77 5.72 5.22
N LEU A 204 8.24 4.85 4.33
CA LEU A 204 9.41 5.07 3.50
C LEU A 204 8.98 5.53 2.10
N ARG A 205 9.72 6.46 1.52
CA ARG A 205 9.64 6.89 0.12
C ARG A 205 10.84 6.36 -0.67
N LEU A 206 10.58 5.51 -1.66
CA LEU A 206 11.57 4.80 -2.48
C LEU A 206 11.46 5.15 -3.97
#